data_AF-A0A3Q0II56-F1
#
_entry.id   AF-A0A3Q0II56-F1
#
_cell.length_a   1.000
_cell.length_b   1.000
_cell.length_c   1.000
_cell.angle_alpha   90.00
_cell.angle_beta   90.00
_cell.angle_gamma   90.00
#
_symmetry.space_group_name_H-M   'P 1'
#
loop_
_entity.id
_entity.type
_entity.pdbx_description
1 polymer ?
#
loop_
_entity_poly.entity_id
_entity_poly.type
_entity_poly.pdbx_seq_one_letter_code
_entity_poly.pdbx_strand_id
1 'polypeptide(L)' 'MEGGALCLELLTPRGWSSAYSVESVIMQFTASVVKGHGRVSKTLGKSKSFSKKTAEEAFQNLVRTHDKYGWVTPPLTDG' A
#
# COMPACT_ATOMS: atom_id res chain seq x y z
N MET A 1 10.19 0.50 2.27
CA MET A 1 9.34 1.60 1.77
C MET A 1 9.35 2.70 2.80
N GLU A 2 9.87 3.87 2.44
CA GLU A 2 9.78 5.08 3.25
C GLU A 2 9.11 6.15 2.40
N GLY A 3 8.28 7.02 3.00
CA GLY A 3 7.63 8.11 2.29
C GLY A 3 6.10 8.12 2.35
N GLY A 4 5.46 7.06 2.86
CA GLY A 4 4.01 7.03 3.13
C GLY A 4 3.13 6.46 2.02
N ALA A 5 3.70 5.81 1.00
CA ALA A 5 2.93 5.08 -0.01
C ALA A 5 2.33 3.77 0.55
N LEU A 6 1.20 3.36 -0.01
CA LEU A 6 0.52 2.10 0.31
C LEU A 6 0.92 1.01 -0.70
N CYS A 7 1.37 -0.14 -0.20
CA CYS A 7 1.69 -1.29 -1.03
C CYS A 7 0.48 -2.21 -1.20
N LEU A 8 -0.45 -1.80 -2.05
CA LEU A 8 -1.64 -2.57 -2.38
C LEU A 8 -1.76 -2.68 -3.90
N GLU A 9 -1.84 -3.92 -4.41
CA GLU A 9 -1.97 -4.19 -5.84
C GLU A 9 -3.17 -3.46 -6.46
N LEU A 10 -4.30 -3.44 -5.74
CA LEU A 10 -5.53 -2.78 -6.17
C LEU A 10 -5.36 -1.27 -6.41
N LEU A 11 -4.36 -0.63 -5.82
CA LEU A 11 -4.05 0.79 -5.99
C LEU A 11 -2.99 1.05 -7.09
N THR A 12 -2.57 0.00 -7.81
CA THR A 12 -1.63 0.12 -8.93
C THR A 12 -2.35 0.02 -10.26
N PRO A 13 -1.76 0.54 -11.37
CA PRO A 13 -2.39 0.49 -12.69
C PRO A 13 -2.79 -0.91 -13.14
N ARG A 14 -2.08 -1.95 -12.66
CA ARG A 14 -2.34 -3.36 -12.99
C ARG A 14 -3.55 -3.93 -12.23
N GLY A 15 -3.73 -3.54 -10.97
CA GLY A 15 -4.78 -4.08 -10.10
C GLY A 15 -6.02 -3.20 -9.99
N TRP A 16 -5.95 -1.93 -10.39
CA TRP A 16 -7.07 -0.99 -10.32
C TRP A 16 -8.16 -1.31 -11.35
N SER A 17 -9.41 -1.23 -10.91
CA SER A 17 -10.59 -1.32 -11.77
C SER A 17 -11.61 -0.25 -11.40
N SER A 18 -12.21 0.40 -12.40
CA SER A 18 -13.28 1.38 -12.19
C SER A 18 -14.56 0.78 -11.60
N ALA A 19 -14.67 -0.55 -11.57
CA ALA A 19 -15.76 -1.26 -10.91
C ALA A 19 -15.63 -1.24 -9.37
N TYR A 20 -14.45 -0.93 -8.82
CA TYR A 20 -14.27 -0.87 -7.38
C TYR A 20 -14.93 0.36 -6.79
N SER A 21 -15.86 0.14 -5.86
CA SER A 21 -16.41 1.21 -5.05
C SER A 21 -15.34 1.74 -4.08
N VAL A 22 -15.43 3.02 -3.74
CA VAL A 22 -14.56 3.63 -2.73
C VAL A 22 -14.68 2.90 -1.39
N GLU A 23 -15.88 2.42 -1.05
CA GLU A 23 -16.14 1.61 0.15
C GLU A 23 -15.32 0.32 0.15
N SER A 24 -15.33 -0.44 -0.94
CA SER A 24 -14.55 -1.68 -1.07
C SER A 24 -13.04 -1.41 -0.97
N VAL A 25 -12.56 -0.32 -1.55
CA VAL A 25 -11.14 0.09 -1.46
C VAL A 25 -10.75 0.38 -0.01
N ILE A 26 -11.58 1.14 0.72
CA ILE A 26 -11.34 1.45 2.13
C ILE A 26 -11.37 0.17 2.97
N MET A 27 -12.35 -0.70 2.75
CA MET A 27 -12.48 -1.97 3.47
C MET A 27 -11.26 -2.90 3.23
N GLN A 28 -10.79 -3.01 1.99
CA GLN A 28 -9.60 -3.81 1.67
C GLN A 28 -8.34 -3.21 2.30
N PHE A 29 -8.22 -1.88 2.30
CA PHE A 29 -7.13 -1.20 2.99
C PHE A 29 -7.14 -1.49 4.50
N THR A 30 -8.29 -1.34 5.18
CA THR A 30 -8.38 -1.60 6.62
C THR A 30 -8.07 -3.06 6.95
N ALA A 31 -8.58 -4.01 6.17
CA ALA A 31 -8.25 -5.43 6.30
C ALA A 31 -6.74 -5.68 6.16
N SER A 32 -6.09 -5.03 5.19
CA SER A 32 -4.64 -5.14 4.97
C SER A 32 -3.81 -4.58 6.14
N VAL A 33 -4.26 -3.49 6.76
CA VAL A 33 -3.61 -2.92 7.96
C VAL A 33 -3.66 -3.90 9.13
N VAL A 34 -4.81 -4.55 9.35
CA VAL A 34 -4.97 -5.55 10.42
C VAL A 34 -4.11 -6.78 10.14
N LYS A 35 -4.18 -7.33 8.93
CA LYS A 35 -3.36 -8.48 8.51
C LYS A 35 -1.85 -8.20 8.63
N GLY A 36 -1.44 -6.99 8.26
CA GLY A 36 -0.05 -6.53 8.38
C GLY A 36 0.40 -6.16 9.80
N HIS A 37 -0.46 -6.32 10.81
CA HIS A 37 -0.20 -5.92 12.20
C HIS A 37 0.25 -4.45 12.32
N GLY A 38 -0.37 -3.56 11.54
CA GLY A 38 -0.02 -2.14 11.51
C GLY A 38 -0.10 -1.47 12.89
N ARG A 39 0.92 -0.68 13.24
CA ARG A 39 1.00 0.03 14.53
C ARG A 39 1.25 1.52 14.31
N VAL A 40 0.72 2.34 15.22
CA VAL A 40 1.02 3.77 15.27
C VAL A 40 2.43 3.97 15.83
N SER A 41 3.33 4.57 15.05
CA SER A 41 4.65 4.96 15.53
C SER A 41 4.53 6.20 16.42
N LYS A 42 4.76 6.02 17.73
CA LYS A 42 4.75 7.12 18.72
C LYS A 42 6.06 7.91 18.72
N THR A 43 7.13 7.34 18.19
CA THR A 43 8.45 7.94 18.01
C THR A 43 8.57 8.46 16.58
N LEU A 44 7.74 9.44 16.22
CA LEU A 44 8.05 10.30 15.08
C LEU A 44 9.22 11.19 15.51
N GLY A 45 10.45 10.69 15.38
CA GLY A 45 11.62 11.56 15.43
C GLY A 45 11.37 12.72 14.48
N LYS A 46 11.76 13.95 14.88
CA LYS A 46 11.49 15.26 14.23
C LYS A 46 11.75 15.36 12.71
N SER A 47 12.15 14.28 12.05
CA SER A 47 12.68 14.20 10.68
C SER A 47 11.83 13.40 9.68
N LYS A 48 10.72 12.73 10.06
CA LYS A 48 9.93 11.94 9.10
C LYS A 48 8.48 12.42 9.02
N SER A 49 8.29 13.60 8.42
CA SER A 49 6.97 14.02 7.97
C SER A 49 6.58 13.23 6.73
N PHE A 50 5.40 12.61 6.74
CA PHE A 50 4.81 12.10 5.52
C PHE A 50 4.38 13.28 4.66
N SER A 51 4.78 13.27 3.39
CA SER A 51 4.40 14.30 2.43
C SER A 51 3.89 13.64 1.15
N LYS A 52 3.08 14.37 0.38
CA LYS A 52 2.61 13.91 -0.93
C LYS A 52 3.79 13.54 -1.84
N LYS A 53 4.82 14.40 -1.90
CA LYS A 53 6.01 14.19 -2.73
C LYS A 53 6.72 12.87 -2.42
N THR A 54 6.99 12.62 -1.14
CA THR A 54 7.68 11.39 -0.72
C THR A 54 6.82 10.14 -0.95
N ALA A 55 5.50 10.25 -0.85
CA ALA A 55 4.58 9.15 -1.13
C ALA A 55 4.53 8.84 -2.63
N GLU A 56 4.51 9.85 -3.49
CA GLU A 56 4.53 9.69 -4.94
C GLU A 56 5.83 9.04 -5.41
N GLU A 57 6.99 9.49 -4.90
CA GLU A 57 8.30 8.87 -5.21
C GLU A 57 8.35 7.39 -4.77
N ALA A 58 7.84 7.08 -3.58
CA ALA A 58 7.75 5.71 -3.09
C ALA A 58 6.79 4.84 -3.93
N PHE A 59 5.67 5.40 -4.38
CA PHE A 59 4.72 4.73 -5.27
C PHE A 59 5.32 4.42 -6.64
N GLN A 60 6.07 5.35 -7.24
CA GLN A 60 6.74 5.10 -8.52
C GLN A 60 7.74 3.94 -8.43
N ASN A 61 8.51 3.87 -7.34
CA ASN A 61 9.42 2.76 -7.11
C ASN A 61 8.68 1.43 -6.90
N LEU A 62 7.58 1.46 -6.15
CA LEU A 62 6.70 0.31 -5.91
C LEU A 62 6.20 -0.29 -7.22
N VAL A 63 5.61 0.53 -8.09
CA VAL A 63 5.05 0.07 -9.37
C VAL A 63 6.14 -0.55 -10.23
N ARG A 64 7.31 0.10 -10.34
CA ARG A 64 8.45 -0.45 -11.10
C ARG A 64 8.92 -1.81 -10.59
N THR A 65 9.00 -1.98 -9.26
CA THR A 65 9.40 -3.26 -8.66
C THR A 65 8.36 -4.35 -8.95
N HIS A 66 7.08 -4.08 -8.76
CA HIS A 66 6.03 -5.07 -8.97
C HIS A 66 5.69 -5.33 -10.44
N ASP A 67 5.99 -4.41 -11.34
CA ASP A 67 5.94 -4.65 -12.78
C ASP A 67 7.06 -5.62 -13.22
N LYS A 68 8.26 -5.46 -12.64
CA LYS A 68 9.42 -6.30 -12.98
C LYS A 68 9.35 -7.70 -12.36
N TYR A 69 8.94 -7.81 -11.10
CA TYR A 69 9.01 -9.05 -10.32
C TYR A 69 7.64 -9.69 -10.04
N GLY A 70 6.55 -9.01 -10.38
CA GLY A 70 5.19 -9.46 -10.10
C GLY A 70 4.73 -9.18 -8.66
N TRP A 71 3.45 -9.46 -8.42
CA TRP A 71 2.86 -9.50 -7.09
C TRP A 71 2.85 -10.95 -6.59
N VAL A 72 3.23 -11.14 -5.34
CA VAL A 72 3.16 -12.47 -4.70
C VAL A 72 1.74 -12.63 -4.15
N THR A 73 1.03 -13.65 -4.63
CA THR A 73 -0.27 -14.02 -4.07
C THR A 73 -0.04 -14.70 -2.72
N PRO A 74 -0.53 -14.16 -1.59
CA PRO A 74 -0.50 -14.87 -0.33
C PRO A 74 -1.32 -16.16 -0.44
N PRO A 75 -0.95 -17.24 0.27
CA PRO A 75 -1.72 -18.48 0.27
C PRO A 75 -3.15 -18.26 0.80
N LEU A 76 -4.10 -19.01 0.24
CA LEU A 76 -5.55 -18.94 0.51
C LEU A 76 -5.93 -19.12 2.00
N THR A 77 -5.02 -19.62 2.82
CA THR A 77 -5.23 -19.87 4.26
C THR A 77 -5.31 -18.61 5.12
N ASP A 78 -5.00 -17.43 4.55
CA ASP A 78 -5.09 -16.14 5.24
C ASP A 78 -6.40 -15.36 4.96
N GLY A 79 -7.47 -16.07 4.55
CA GLY A 79 -8.79 -15.51 4.23
C GLY A 79 -9.73 -15.45 5.42
#